data_AF-A0A4U3LNL1-F1
#
_entry.id   AF-A0A4U3LNL1-F1
#
_cell.length_a   1.000
_cell.length_b   1.000
_cell.length_c   1.000
_cell.angle_alpha   90.00
_cell.angle_beta   90.00
_cell.angle_gamma   90.00
#
_symmetry.space_group_name_H-M   'P 1'
#
loop_
_entity.id
_entity.type
_entity.pdbx_description
1 polymer ?
#
loop_
_entity_poly.entity_id
_entity_poly.type
_entity_poly.pdbx_seq_one_letter_code
_entity_poly.pdbx_strand_id
1 'polypeptide(L)'
;FILVRVVSFLVILLFMVAIVGVVVILGLGQYIIELLQPIFHYSTSVIDTFQALKWPLTTVVLLVIMCLIYAVVPNRKLSLRSILPGAIFSTVGWMLLSQIFGLYVKYFSSRIASYQIIGSFIILMLWLNFAATIIILGAIVNAVVDEYLSGDKEKKQPSFEQRLFRWFKKKK
;
A
#
# COMPACT_ATOMS: atom_id res chain seq x y z
N PHE A 1 -22.41 12.01 19.56
CA PHE A 1 -21.46 10.87 19.58
C PHE A 1 -21.75 9.82 18.50
N ILE A 2 -22.99 9.33 18.34
CA ILE A 2 -23.34 8.33 17.30
C ILE A 2 -23.22 8.92 15.88
N LEU A 3 -23.74 10.13 15.65
CA LEU A 3 -23.63 10.85 14.37
C LEU A 3 -22.18 10.99 13.88
N VAL A 4 -21.24 11.34 14.77
CA VAL A 4 -19.81 11.47 14.40
C VAL A 4 -19.22 10.12 13.99
N ARG A 5 -19.58 9.02 14.66
CA ARG A 5 -19.11 7.67 14.31
C ARG A 5 -19.67 7.19 12.98
N VAL A 6 -20.95 7.47 12.71
CA VAL A 6 -21.61 7.14 11.44
C VAL A 6 -21.00 7.93 10.29
N VAL A 7 -20.75 9.23 10.50
CA VAL A 7 -20.07 10.09 9.51
C VAL A 7 -18.64 9.61 9.25
N SER A 8 -17.86 9.28 10.29
CA SER A 8 -16.52 8.72 10.11
C SER A 8 -16.54 7.40 9.35
N PHE A 9 -17.50 6.52 9.64
CA PHE A 9 -17.66 5.25 8.93
C PHE A 9 -17.97 5.46 7.45
N LEU A 10 -18.92 6.36 7.13
CA LEU A 10 -19.27 6.69 5.75
C LEU A 10 -18.10 7.31 4.97
N VAL A 11 -17.33 8.21 5.59
CA VAL A 11 -16.17 8.83 4.95
C VAL A 11 -15.08 7.78 4.66
N ILE A 12 -14.80 6.88 5.60
CA ILE A 12 -13.83 5.80 5.39
C ILE A 12 -14.30 4.86 4.29
N LEU A 13 -15.59 4.48 4.29
CA LEU A 13 -16.19 3.63 3.27
C LEU A 13 -16.08 4.28 1.87
N LEU A 14 -16.41 5.56 1.75
CA LEU A 14 -16.32 6.32 0.51
C LEU A 14 -14.87 6.34 -0.01
N PHE A 15 -13.90 6.63 0.86
CA PHE A 15 -12.48 6.61 0.50
C PHE A 15 -12.03 5.22 0.06
N MET A 16 -12.47 4.17 0.75
CA MET A 16 -12.15 2.78 0.41
C MET A 16 -12.70 2.41 -0.98
N VAL A 17 -13.97 2.71 -1.25
CA VAL A 17 -14.60 2.47 -2.56
C VAL A 17 -13.90 3.28 -3.66
N ALA A 18 -13.56 4.55 -3.39
CA ALA A 18 -12.84 5.38 -4.35
C ALA A 18 -11.47 4.79 -4.69
N ILE A 19 -10.71 4.33 -3.69
CA ILE A 19 -9.41 3.69 -3.91
C ILE A 19 -9.55 2.41 -4.74
N VAL A 20 -10.51 1.53 -4.38
CA VAL A 20 -10.77 0.30 -5.14
C VAL A 20 -11.19 0.62 -6.58
N GLY A 21 -12.09 1.59 -6.77
CA GLY A 21 -12.53 2.04 -8.08
C GLY A 21 -11.37 2.53 -8.94
N VAL A 22 -10.47 3.34 -8.39
CA VAL A 22 -9.26 3.80 -9.09
C VAL A 22 -8.35 2.62 -9.47
N VAL A 23 -8.12 1.66 -8.56
CA VAL A 23 -7.30 0.48 -8.85
C VAL A 23 -7.91 -0.36 -9.97
N VAL A 24 -9.22 -0.58 -9.95
CA VAL A 24 -9.94 -1.33 -10.99
C VAL A 24 -9.88 -0.60 -12.33
N ILE A 25 -10.10 0.72 -12.35
CA ILE A 25 -10.03 1.54 -13.57
C ILE A 25 -8.61 1.56 -14.12
N LEU A 26 -7.58 1.64 -13.30
CA LEU A 26 -6.19 1.61 -13.77
C LEU A 26 -5.76 0.21 -14.25
N GLY A 27 -6.25 -0.84 -13.60
CA GLY A 27 -5.96 -2.23 -13.95
C GLY A 27 -6.68 -2.68 -15.22
N LEU A 28 -8.00 -2.48 -15.29
CA LEU A 28 -8.87 -2.95 -16.37
C LEU A 28 -9.19 -1.88 -17.42
N GLY A 29 -9.03 -0.60 -17.11
CA GLY A 29 -9.44 0.48 -18.00
C GLY A 29 -8.71 0.48 -19.34
N GLN A 30 -7.44 0.06 -19.36
CA GLN A 30 -6.71 -0.11 -20.62
C GLN A 30 -7.34 -1.22 -21.49
N TYR A 31 -7.65 -2.36 -20.90
CA TYR A 31 -8.32 -3.46 -21.61
C TYR A 31 -9.69 -3.05 -22.15
N ILE A 32 -10.44 -2.26 -21.37
CA ILE A 32 -11.74 -1.71 -21.79
C ILE A 32 -11.57 -0.72 -22.96
N ILE A 33 -10.60 0.19 -22.88
CA ILE A 33 -10.35 1.18 -23.95
C ILE A 33 -9.94 0.48 -25.26
N GLU A 34 -9.07 -0.53 -25.19
CA GLU A 34 -8.66 -1.34 -26.34
C GLU A 34 -9.85 -2.11 -26.94
N LEU A 35 -10.76 -2.62 -26.11
CA LEU A 35 -11.96 -3.33 -26.57
C LEU A 35 -12.98 -2.41 -27.26
N LEU A 36 -13.08 -1.14 -26.83
CA LEU A 36 -14.00 -0.15 -27.40
C LEU A 36 -13.42 0.58 -28.63
N GLN A 37 -12.10 0.51 -28.85
CA GLN A 37 -11.42 1.15 -29.98
C GLN A 37 -12.03 0.80 -31.35
N PRO A 38 -12.34 -0.47 -31.70
CA PRO A 38 -12.93 -0.80 -33.01
C PRO A 38 -14.36 -0.29 -33.20
N ILE A 39 -15.07 0.09 -32.13
CA ILE A 39 -16.44 0.60 -32.21
C ILE A 39 -16.44 2.12 -32.42
N PHE A 40 -15.62 2.85 -31.66
CA PHE A 40 -15.65 4.31 -31.64
C PHE A 40 -14.54 5.00 -32.44
N HIS A 41 -13.54 4.25 -32.95
CA HIS A 41 -12.44 4.78 -33.76
C HIS A 41 -11.71 5.99 -33.15
N TYR A 42 -11.50 5.98 -31.82
CA TYR A 42 -10.74 7.03 -31.14
C TYR A 42 -9.26 7.02 -31.58
N SER A 43 -8.65 8.22 -31.64
CA SER A 43 -7.22 8.38 -31.96
C SER A 43 -6.33 7.69 -30.93
N THR A 44 -5.22 7.10 -31.38
CA THR A 44 -4.21 6.43 -30.54
C THR A 44 -3.64 7.36 -29.45
N SER A 45 -3.69 8.69 -29.65
CA SER A 45 -3.26 9.68 -28.66
C SER A 45 -4.01 9.58 -27.32
N VAL A 46 -5.25 9.08 -27.31
CA VAL A 46 -6.04 8.88 -26.08
C VAL A 46 -5.44 7.73 -25.24
N ILE A 47 -5.00 6.66 -25.90
CA ILE A 47 -4.38 5.50 -25.26
C ILE A 47 -3.02 5.89 -24.67
N ASP A 48 -2.22 6.64 -25.43
CA ASP A 48 -0.90 7.11 -24.99
C ASP A 48 -1.00 8.04 -23.78
N THR A 49 -1.96 8.98 -23.81
CA THR A 49 -2.21 9.91 -22.69
C THR A 49 -2.67 9.15 -21.45
N PHE A 50 -3.53 8.14 -21.62
CA PHE A 50 -3.99 7.30 -20.52
C PHE A 50 -2.86 6.47 -19.91
N GLN A 51 -1.97 5.89 -20.73
CA GLN A 51 -0.79 5.17 -20.26
C GLN A 51 0.19 6.10 -19.52
N ALA A 52 0.41 7.31 -20.03
CA ALA A 52 1.28 8.29 -19.38
C ALA A 52 0.74 8.71 -18.00
N LEU A 53 -0.58 8.86 -17.85
CA LEU A 53 -1.22 9.23 -16.59
C LEU A 53 -1.31 8.05 -15.60
N LYS A 54 -1.37 6.82 -16.10
CA LYS A 54 -1.48 5.59 -15.29
C LYS A 54 -0.30 5.41 -14.34
N TRP A 55 0.94 5.65 -14.81
CA TRP A 55 2.15 5.53 -14.00
C TRP A 55 2.15 6.43 -12.76
N PRO A 56 2.03 7.78 -12.88
CA PRO A 56 2.01 8.66 -11.72
C PRO A 56 0.82 8.39 -10.81
N LEU A 57 -0.37 8.09 -11.37
CA LEU A 57 -1.54 7.80 -10.55
C LEU A 57 -1.36 6.52 -9.72
N THR A 58 -0.77 5.47 -10.31
CA THR A 58 -0.46 4.21 -9.61
C THR A 58 0.52 4.46 -8.47
N THR A 59 1.56 5.26 -8.69
CA THR A 59 2.52 5.63 -7.65
C THR A 59 1.86 6.36 -6.48
N VAL A 60 0.98 7.32 -6.76
CA VAL A 60 0.27 8.08 -5.73
C VAL A 60 -0.66 7.17 -4.92
N VAL A 61 -1.44 6.32 -5.59
CA VAL A 61 -2.34 5.37 -4.92
C VAL A 61 -1.57 4.40 -4.05
N LEU A 62 -0.47 3.86 -4.56
CA LEU A 62 0.37 2.93 -3.82
C LEU A 62 1.02 3.59 -2.59
N LEU A 63 1.48 4.83 -2.73
CA LEU A 63 2.00 5.62 -1.61
C LEU A 63 0.94 5.84 -0.53
N VAL A 64 -0.30 6.16 -0.92
CA VAL A 64 -1.43 6.29 0.02
C VAL A 64 -1.70 4.97 0.73
N ILE A 65 -1.71 3.84 0.02
CA ILE A 65 -1.88 2.51 0.59
C ILE A 65 -0.76 2.20 1.60
N MET A 66 0.51 2.43 1.24
CA MET A 66 1.64 2.20 2.14
C MET A 66 1.56 3.10 3.39
N CYS A 67 1.19 4.37 3.23
CA CYS A 67 0.92 5.27 4.34
C CYS A 67 -0.21 4.75 5.25
N LEU A 68 -1.30 4.24 4.69
CA LEU A 68 -2.42 3.68 5.46
C LEU A 68 -1.99 2.42 6.23
N ILE A 69 -1.27 1.50 5.58
CA ILE A 69 -0.72 0.31 6.24
C ILE A 69 0.15 0.73 7.42
N TYR A 70 1.07 1.67 7.22
CA TYR A 70 1.96 2.15 8.28
C TYR A 70 1.31 3.05 9.32
N ALA A 71 0.13 3.61 9.04
CA ALA A 71 -0.66 4.35 10.02
C ALA A 71 -1.53 3.43 10.89
N VAL A 72 -2.06 2.34 10.32
CA VAL A 72 -3.02 1.44 10.98
C VAL A 72 -2.34 0.28 11.70
N VAL A 73 -1.28 -0.29 11.12
CA VAL A 73 -0.61 -1.48 11.66
C VAL A 73 0.08 -1.20 13.01
N PRO A 74 0.79 -0.08 13.22
CA PRO A 74 1.44 0.17 14.49
C PRO A 74 0.42 0.56 15.56
N ASN A 75 0.40 -0.15 16.68
CA ASN A 75 -0.43 0.20 17.85
C ASN A 75 0.07 1.47 18.61
N ARG A 76 0.94 2.26 17.97
CA ARG A 76 1.56 3.49 18.48
C ARG A 76 1.27 4.61 17.49
N LYS A 77 0.90 5.78 18.01
CA LYS A 77 0.64 6.97 17.18
C LYS A 77 1.96 7.50 16.61
N LEU A 78 2.36 6.99 15.45
CA LEU A 78 3.46 7.54 14.68
C LEU A 78 3.05 8.88 14.10
N SER A 79 3.98 9.84 14.04
CA SER A 79 3.74 11.09 13.35
C SER A 79 3.69 10.86 11.84
N LEU A 80 2.84 11.58 11.09
CA LEU A 80 2.79 11.47 9.62
C LEU A 80 4.16 11.71 8.97
N ARG A 81 5.01 12.55 9.60
CA ARG A 81 6.39 12.81 9.17
C ARG A 81 7.31 11.60 9.32
N SER A 82 7.07 10.73 10.30
CA SER A 82 7.83 9.49 10.50
C SER A 82 7.41 8.37 9.53
N ILE A 83 6.18 8.42 8.98
CA ILE A 83 5.60 7.38 8.10
C ILE A 83 6.00 7.56 6.63
N LEU A 84 6.14 8.81 6.20
CA LEU A 84 6.44 9.19 4.81
C LEU A 84 7.72 8.53 4.24
N PRO A 85 8.86 8.48 4.96
CA PRO A 85 10.11 7.95 4.40
C PRO A 85 10.01 6.46 4.03
N GLY A 86 9.47 5.63 4.92
CA GLY A 86 9.26 4.21 4.67
C GLY A 86 8.13 3.95 3.67
N ALA A 87 7.08 4.78 3.65
CA ALA A 87 6.04 4.69 2.62
C ALA A 87 6.61 4.92 1.21
N ILE A 88 7.49 5.92 1.05
CA ILE A 88 8.19 6.18 -0.22
C ILE A 88 9.11 5.00 -0.57
N PHE A 89 9.91 4.52 0.38
CA PHE A 89 10.80 3.36 0.18
C PHE A 89 10.02 2.13 -0.31
N SER A 90 8.91 1.79 0.35
CA SER A 90 8.12 0.62 -0.02
C SER A 90 7.35 0.81 -1.32
N THR A 91 6.91 2.03 -1.63
CA THR A 91 6.30 2.34 -2.93
C THR A 91 7.29 2.10 -4.07
N VAL A 92 8.52 2.62 -3.94
CA VAL A 92 9.58 2.42 -4.94
C VAL A 92 9.96 0.95 -5.04
N GLY A 93 10.17 0.28 -3.90
CA GLY A 93 10.47 -1.16 -3.88
C GLY A 93 9.38 -1.99 -4.54
N TRP A 94 8.11 -1.68 -4.29
CA TRP A 94 6.97 -2.38 -4.88
C TRP A 94 6.87 -2.16 -6.39
N MET A 95 7.12 -0.95 -6.88
CA MET A 95 7.19 -0.68 -8.31
C MET A 95 8.31 -1.48 -8.98
N LEU A 96 9.51 -1.47 -8.39
CA LEU A 96 10.64 -2.25 -8.89
C LEU A 96 10.33 -3.74 -8.89
N LEU A 97 9.76 -4.26 -7.80
CA LEU A 97 9.36 -5.65 -7.71
C LEU A 97 8.35 -5.98 -8.81
N SER A 98 7.32 -5.16 -9.01
CA SER A 98 6.29 -5.37 -10.04
C SER A 98 6.90 -5.45 -11.44
N GLN A 99 7.87 -4.58 -11.76
CA GLN A 99 8.57 -4.58 -13.06
C GLN A 99 9.43 -5.82 -13.25
N ILE A 100 10.25 -6.15 -12.25
CA ILE A 100 11.14 -7.33 -12.29
C ILE A 100 10.30 -8.61 -12.42
N PHE A 101 9.21 -8.71 -11.66
CA PHE A 101 8.33 -9.88 -11.71
C PHE A 101 7.57 -9.99 -13.02
N GLY A 102 7.12 -8.88 -13.59
CA GLY A 102 6.49 -8.86 -14.91
C GLY A 102 7.41 -9.43 -15.99
N LEU A 103 8.70 -9.05 -15.97
CA LEU A 103 9.71 -9.62 -16.86
C LEU A 103 9.93 -11.11 -16.57
N TYR A 104 10.08 -11.49 -15.30
CA TYR A 104 10.31 -12.89 -14.92
C TYR A 104 9.19 -13.81 -15.40
N VAL A 105 7.93 -13.45 -15.15
CA VAL A 105 6.76 -14.22 -15.60
C VAL A 105 6.71 -14.33 -17.11
N LYS A 106 6.99 -13.25 -17.85
CA LYS A 106 6.99 -13.24 -19.32
C LYS A 106 7.99 -14.24 -19.90
N TYR A 107 9.20 -14.35 -19.34
CA TYR A 107 10.23 -15.28 -19.83
C TYR A 107 10.07 -16.71 -19.33
N PHE A 108 9.47 -16.90 -18.16
CA PHE A 108 9.33 -18.21 -17.52
C PHE A 108 8.07 -18.95 -17.99
N SER A 109 6.97 -18.22 -18.25
CA SER A 109 5.71 -18.78 -18.75
C SER A 109 5.86 -19.50 -20.09
N SER A 110 6.84 -19.14 -20.92
CA SER A 110 7.06 -19.75 -22.23
C SER A 110 7.88 -21.04 -22.19
N ARG A 111 8.51 -21.40 -21.06
CA ARG A 111 9.50 -22.49 -21.01
C ARG A 111 9.06 -23.74 -20.23
N ILE A 112 8.04 -23.65 -19.39
CA ILE A 112 7.63 -24.77 -18.52
C ILE A 112 6.21 -25.17 -18.89
N ALA A 113 6.07 -26.10 -19.84
CA ALA A 113 4.77 -26.67 -20.21
C ALA A 113 4.33 -27.77 -19.23
N SER A 114 5.25 -28.58 -18.72
CA SER A 114 4.93 -29.79 -17.96
C SER A 114 4.63 -29.57 -16.47
N TYR A 115 5.07 -28.46 -15.88
CA TYR A 115 4.93 -28.17 -14.44
C TYR A 115 4.33 -26.79 -14.15
N GLN A 116 3.45 -26.30 -15.02
CA GLN A 116 2.89 -24.94 -14.92
C GLN A 116 2.32 -24.62 -13.54
N ILE A 117 1.50 -25.50 -12.96
CA ILE A 117 0.85 -25.24 -11.66
C ILE A 117 1.89 -25.06 -10.54
N ILE A 118 2.88 -25.95 -10.45
CA ILE A 118 3.93 -25.89 -9.43
C ILE A 118 4.82 -24.66 -9.66
N GLY A 119 5.18 -24.39 -10.92
CA GLY A 119 5.93 -23.19 -11.30
C GLY A 119 5.22 -21.90 -10.92
N SER A 120 3.93 -21.78 -11.23
CA SER A 120 3.09 -20.64 -10.85
C SER A 120 3.01 -20.44 -9.34
N PHE A 121 2.93 -21.53 -8.55
CA PHE A 121 2.95 -21.45 -7.10
C PHE A 121 4.28 -20.93 -6.56
N ILE A 122 5.41 -21.40 -7.09
CA ILE A 122 6.75 -20.94 -6.70
C ILE A 122 6.92 -19.46 -7.04
N ILE A 123 6.50 -19.05 -8.24
CA ILE A 123 6.48 -17.66 -8.69
C ILE A 123 5.64 -16.80 -7.73
N LEU A 124 4.43 -17.24 -7.38
CA LEU A 124 3.58 -16.51 -6.43
C LEU A 124 4.23 -16.40 -5.04
N MET A 125 4.81 -17.48 -4.54
CA MET A 125 5.50 -17.50 -3.24
C MET A 125 6.68 -16.54 -3.21
N LEU A 126 7.50 -16.51 -4.28
CA LEU A 126 8.59 -15.56 -4.41
C LEU A 126 8.07 -14.12 -4.45
N TRP A 127 7.00 -13.86 -5.20
CA TRP A 127 6.38 -12.54 -5.26
C TRP A 127 5.94 -12.07 -3.88
N LEU A 128 5.18 -12.90 -3.15
CA LEU A 128 4.69 -12.61 -1.81
C LEU A 128 5.84 -12.41 -0.82
N ASN A 129 6.88 -13.22 -0.90
CA ASN A 129 8.04 -13.13 -0.02
C ASN A 129 8.80 -11.80 -0.21
N PHE A 130 9.05 -11.39 -1.45
CA PHE A 130 9.68 -10.11 -1.73
C PHE A 130 8.78 -8.92 -1.37
N ALA A 131 7.49 -9.02 -1.68
CA ALA A 131 6.50 -8.01 -1.31
C ALA A 131 6.45 -7.79 0.21
N ALA A 132 6.36 -8.87 0.99
CA ALA A 132 6.40 -8.82 2.45
C ALA A 132 7.72 -8.22 2.95
N THR A 133 8.85 -8.62 2.37
CA THR A 133 10.17 -8.09 2.73
C THR A 133 10.24 -6.57 2.53
N ILE A 134 9.76 -6.05 1.39
CA ILE A 134 9.74 -4.61 1.10
C ILE A 134 8.86 -3.85 2.10
N ILE A 135 7.70 -4.41 2.47
CA ILE A 135 6.79 -3.80 3.44
C ILE A 135 7.43 -3.77 4.83
N ILE A 136 8.07 -4.87 5.25
CA ILE A 136 8.74 -4.96 6.55
C ILE A 136 9.92 -4.00 6.61
N LEU A 137 10.75 -3.93 5.56
CA LEU A 137 11.87 -2.99 5.49
C LEU A 137 11.41 -1.53 5.57
N GLY A 138 10.35 -1.15 4.85
CA GLY A 138 9.79 0.21 4.98
C GLY A 138 9.22 0.50 6.37
N ALA A 139 8.67 -0.52 7.05
CA ALA A 139 8.23 -0.38 8.44
C ALA A 139 9.43 -0.15 9.39
N ILE A 140 10.55 -0.84 9.17
CA ILE A 140 11.79 -0.61 9.93
C ILE A 140 12.31 0.81 9.69
N VAL A 141 12.34 1.26 8.44
CA VAL A 141 12.72 2.65 8.11
C VAL A 141 11.84 3.64 8.86
N ASN A 142 10.53 3.43 8.88
CA ASN A 142 9.61 4.28 9.64
C ASN A 142 9.87 4.26 11.16
N ALA A 143 10.16 3.09 11.71
CA ALA A 143 10.47 2.96 13.14
C ALA A 143 11.77 3.68 13.51
N VAL A 144 12.81 3.54 12.69
CA VAL A 144 14.10 4.19 12.88
C VAL A 144 13.96 5.71 12.76
N VAL A 145 13.25 6.21 11.74
CA VAL A 145 13.01 7.66 11.60
C VAL A 145 12.19 8.20 12.77
N ASP A 146 11.19 7.47 13.25
CA ASP A 146 10.40 7.87 14.41
C ASP A 146 11.27 7.99 15.68
N GLU A 147 12.21 7.08 15.86
CA GLU A 147 13.16 7.08 16.97
C GLU A 147 14.11 8.28 16.89
N TYR A 148 14.68 8.56 15.71
CA TYR A 148 15.52 9.74 15.47
C TYR A 148 14.77 11.06 15.68
N LEU A 149 13.51 11.15 15.24
CA LEU A 149 12.70 12.37 15.37
C LEU A 149 12.14 12.56 16.78
N SER A 150 11.82 11.48 17.50
CA SER A 150 11.21 11.54 18.83
C SER A 150 12.26 11.67 19.95
N GLY A 151 13.53 11.37 19.66
CA GLY A 151 14.70 11.59 20.51
C GLY A 151 14.51 11.01 21.91
N ASP A 152 14.80 9.72 22.08
CA ASP A 152 14.89 8.96 23.36
C ASP A 152 13.73 9.13 24.37
N LYS A 153 12.66 9.84 23.98
CA LYS A 153 11.40 9.88 24.71
C LYS A 153 10.63 8.66 24.30
N GLU A 154 11.06 7.54 24.86
CA GLU A 154 10.29 6.31 24.94
C GLU A 154 8.91 6.67 25.53
N LYS A 155 7.94 6.99 24.67
CA LYS A 155 6.53 7.07 25.05
C LYS A 155 6.06 5.63 25.26
N LYS A 156 6.62 4.94 26.26
CA LYS A 156 6.06 3.72 26.82
C LYS A 156 4.61 4.05 27.13
N GLN A 157 3.68 3.37 26.44
CA GLN A 157 2.30 3.35 26.89
C GLN A 157 2.35 2.94 28.36
N PRO A 158 1.76 3.71 29.29
CA PRO A 158 1.84 3.37 30.69
C PRO A 158 1.25 1.98 30.87
N SER A 159 2.05 1.07 31.43
CA SER A 159 1.60 -0.26 31.85
C SER A 159 0.25 -0.13 32.55
N PHE A 160 -0.63 -1.10 32.38
CA PHE A 160 -1.95 -1.12 33.03
C PHE A 160 -1.84 -0.77 34.52
N GLU A 161 -0.78 -1.25 35.19
CA GLU A 161 -0.46 -0.94 36.58
C GLU A 161 -0.22 0.56 36.84
N GLN A 162 0.51 1.25 35.96
CA GLN A 162 0.78 2.69 36.09
C GLN A 162 -0.49 3.54 35.88
N ARG A 163 -1.44 3.06 35.07
CA ARG A 163 -2.76 3.71 34.91
C ARG A 163 -3.62 3.51 36.17
N LEU A 164 -3.61 2.31 36.72
CA LEU A 164 -4.32 1.97 37.95
C LEU A 164 -3.79 2.80 39.13
N PHE A 165 -2.47 2.87 39.31
CA PHE A 165 -1.82 3.66 40.36
C PHE A 165 -2.15 5.14 40.28
N ARG A 166 -2.19 5.73 39.07
CA ARG A 166 -2.58 7.13 38.88
C ARG A 166 -4.04 7.38 39.28
N TRP A 167 -4.93 6.42 39.05
CA TRP A 167 -6.34 6.54 39.45
C TRP A 167 -6.50 6.53 40.97
N PHE A 168 -5.76 5.65 41.67
CA PHE A 168 -5.77 5.62 43.13
C PHE A 168 -5.12 6.85 43.76
N LYS A 169 -4.03 7.37 43.18
CA LYS A 169 -3.35 8.57 43.69
C LYS A 169 -4.17 9.85 43.50
N LYS A 170 -5.09 9.89 42.53
CA LYS A 170 -5.98 11.04 42.29
C LYS A 170 -7.19 11.08 43.24
N LYS A 171 -7.41 10.01 44.02
CA LYS A 171 -8.51 9.88 44.98
C LYS A 171 -8.08 10.10 46.45
N LYS A 172 -6.83 10.47 46.69
CA LYS A 172 -6.27 10.84 47.99
C LYS A 172 -5.85 12.30 47.94
#